data_AF-A0A957LRG8-F1
#
_entry.id   AF-A0A957LRG8-F1
#
_cell.length_a   1.000
_cell.length_b   1.000
_cell.length_c   1.000
_cell.angle_alpha   90.00
_cell.angle_beta   90.00
_cell.angle_gamma   90.00
#
_symmetry.space_group_name_H-M   'P 1'
#
loop_
_entity.id
_entity.type
_entity.pdbx_description
1 polymer ?
#
loop_
_entity_poly.entity_id
_entity_poly.type
_entity_poly.pdbx_seq_one_letter_code
_entity_poly.pdbx_strand_id
1 'polypeptide(L)'
;MTTASTDSAALRARPGDRRRWHLSEQAQTILLLLPSILALAVFIYVFISFTFWVSLSNWRTLKIDLSLREPLFATYVEMFNMVRWQADLRNTFVFTIFFIAFAVTLGLTLAILL
;
A
#
# COMPACT_ATOMS: atom_id res chain seq x y z
N MET A 1 -2.59 -75.91 -26.46
CA MET A 1 -3.53 -75.00 -25.76
C MET A 1 -2.82 -74.50 -24.51
N THR A 2 -2.99 -73.20 -24.17
CA THR A 2 -2.41 -72.39 -23.06
C THR A 2 -0.92 -72.01 -23.20
N THR A 3 -0.49 -70.90 -23.83
CA THR A 3 -0.56 -69.45 -23.45
C THR A 3 -0.04 -69.16 -22.03
N ALA A 4 1.19 -68.68 -21.87
CA ALA A 4 1.58 -67.26 -21.80
C ALA A 4 1.42 -66.64 -20.40
N SER A 5 2.53 -66.25 -19.76
CA SER A 5 2.66 -65.09 -18.86
C SER A 5 3.94 -65.17 -18.00
N THR A 6 5.00 -64.53 -18.47
CA THR A 6 6.08 -64.02 -17.60
C THR A 6 6.70 -62.86 -18.38
N ASP A 7 6.09 -61.68 -18.47
CA ASP A 7 5.67 -60.77 -17.39
C ASP A 7 6.83 -60.20 -16.55
N SER A 8 8.02 -60.02 -17.14
CA SER A 8 9.18 -59.60 -16.33
C SER A 8 10.20 -58.65 -16.96
N ALA A 9 10.15 -58.28 -18.24
CA ALA A 9 11.33 -57.66 -18.87
C ALA A 9 11.20 -56.21 -19.37
N ALA A 10 10.04 -55.75 -19.82
CA ALA A 10 10.01 -54.50 -20.57
C ALA A 10 9.27 -53.41 -19.81
N LEU A 11 10.07 -52.48 -19.28
CA LEU A 11 9.67 -51.12 -19.01
C LEU A 11 8.84 -50.97 -17.74
N ARG A 12 9.55 -51.16 -16.63
CA ARG A 12 9.51 -50.28 -15.47
C ARG A 12 9.42 -48.82 -15.93
N ALA A 13 8.21 -48.37 -16.24
CA ALA A 13 7.90 -46.97 -16.36
C ALA A 13 7.99 -46.40 -14.94
N ARG A 14 9.20 -46.00 -14.54
CA ARG A 14 9.36 -45.14 -13.37
C ARG A 14 8.49 -43.91 -13.64
N PRO A 15 7.42 -43.66 -12.87
CA PRO A 15 6.69 -42.42 -13.01
C PRO A 15 7.73 -41.33 -12.76
N GLY A 16 7.96 -40.50 -13.79
CA GLY A 16 8.91 -39.41 -13.72
C GLY A 16 8.57 -38.59 -12.49
N ASP A 17 9.51 -38.56 -11.55
CA ASP A 17 9.42 -37.74 -10.36
C ASP A 17 9.36 -36.30 -10.85
N ARG A 18 8.12 -35.80 -10.99
CA ARG A 18 7.82 -34.43 -11.35
C ARG A 18 8.35 -33.63 -10.20
N ARG A 19 9.60 -33.18 -10.33
CA ARG A 19 10.33 -32.32 -9.40
C ARG A 19 9.44 -31.13 -9.06
N ARG A 20 8.54 -31.33 -8.11
CA ARG A 20 7.69 -30.32 -7.52
C ARG A 20 8.66 -29.45 -6.77
N TRP A 21 8.84 -28.22 -7.26
CA TRP A 21 9.64 -27.25 -6.56
C TRP A 21 8.96 -27.06 -5.21
N HIS A 22 9.47 -27.75 -4.19
CA HIS A 22 9.03 -27.61 -2.80
C HIS A 22 9.63 -26.31 -2.29
N LEU A 23 9.21 -25.19 -2.90
CA LEU A 23 9.34 -23.89 -2.30
C LEU A 23 8.62 -24.01 -0.97
N SER A 24 9.28 -23.61 0.12
CA SER A 24 8.62 -23.55 1.41
C SER A 24 7.31 -22.78 1.24
N GLU A 25 6.23 -23.25 1.85
CA GLU A 25 4.90 -22.63 1.74
C GLU A 25 4.95 -21.11 2.01
N GLN A 26 5.91 -20.70 2.85
CA GLN A 26 6.28 -19.31 3.13
C GLN A 26 6.78 -18.55 1.89
N ALA A 27 7.71 -19.10 1.10
CA ALA A 27 8.23 -18.44 -0.10
C ALA A 27 7.14 -18.28 -1.18
N GLN A 28 6.23 -19.25 -1.30
CA GLN A 28 5.11 -19.18 -2.23
C GLN A 28 4.08 -18.12 -1.82
N THR A 29 3.81 -17.99 -0.51
CA THR A 29 2.95 -16.94 0.04
C THR A 29 3.55 -15.54 -0.17
N ILE A 30 4.85 -15.37 0.10
CA ILE A 30 5.54 -14.09 -0.11
C ILE A 30 5.52 -13.71 -1.59
N LEU A 31 5.78 -14.66 -2.50
CA LEU A 31 5.79 -14.38 -3.94
C LEU A 31 4.41 -13.93 -4.46
N LEU A 32 3.33 -14.47 -3.90
CA LEU A 32 1.95 -14.06 -4.22
C LEU A 32 1.63 -12.64 -3.73
N LEU A 33 2.14 -12.25 -2.57
CA LEU A 33 1.95 -10.91 -1.99
C LEU A 33 2.95 -9.87 -2.54
N LEU A 34 4.10 -10.32 -3.03
CA LEU A 34 5.17 -9.47 -3.56
C LEU A 34 4.68 -8.43 -4.58
N PRO A 35 3.86 -8.77 -5.60
CA PRO A 35 3.43 -7.78 -6.58
C PRO A 35 2.56 -6.67 -6.00
N SER A 36 1.69 -6.96 -5.03
CA SER A 36 0.87 -5.93 -4.38
C SER A 36 1.70 -5.04 -3.47
N ILE A 37 2.60 -5.63 -2.67
CA ILE A 37 3.51 -4.87 -1.80
C ILE A 37 4.43 -3.98 -2.63
N LEU A 38 4.98 -4.50 -3.73
CA LEU A 38 5.85 -3.73 -4.61
C LEU A 38 5.08 -2.59 -5.29
N ALA A 39 3.84 -2.85 -5.73
CA ALA A 39 2.98 -1.80 -6.27
C ALA A 39 2.73 -0.69 -5.24
N LEU A 40 2.39 -1.03 -3.99
CA LEU A 40 2.26 -0.05 -2.91
C LEU A 40 3.58 0.71 -2.69
N ALA A 41 4.70 -0.01 -2.68
CA ALA A 41 6.00 0.60 -2.41
C ALA A 41 6.38 1.64 -3.46
N VAL A 42 6.17 1.32 -4.74
CA VAL A 42 6.50 2.21 -5.84
C VAL A 42 5.47 3.33 -5.98
N PHE A 43 4.18 2.99 -6.10
CA PHE A 43 3.16 3.98 -6.44
C PHE A 43 2.72 4.88 -5.27
N ILE A 44 2.97 4.48 -4.03
CA ILE A 44 2.63 5.30 -2.86
C ILE A 44 3.88 5.97 -2.33
N TYR A 45 4.89 5.20 -1.92
CA TYR A 45 6.00 5.77 -1.16
C TYR A 45 6.96 6.60 -2.00
N VAL A 46 7.12 6.35 -3.30
CA VAL A 46 7.93 7.23 -4.16
C VAL A 46 7.30 8.62 -4.22
N PHE A 47 5.98 8.70 -4.41
CA PHE A 47 5.27 9.97 -4.48
C PHE A 47 5.24 10.69 -3.13
N ILE A 48 5.03 9.97 -2.03
CA ILE A 48 5.10 10.54 -0.68
C ILE A 48 6.50 11.09 -0.41
N SER A 49 7.55 10.33 -0.72
CA SER A 49 8.94 10.76 -0.50
C SER A 49 9.29 12.00 -1.32
N PHE A 50 8.81 12.07 -2.56
CA PHE A 50 8.98 13.24 -3.40
C PHE A 50 8.25 14.46 -2.83
N THR A 51 6.98 14.33 -2.44
CA THR A 51 6.22 15.42 -1.79
C THR A 51 6.88 15.86 -0.48
N PHE A 52 7.41 14.92 0.30
CA PHE A 52 8.13 15.23 1.53
C PHE A 52 9.40 16.05 1.25
N TRP A 53 10.20 15.66 0.25
CA TRP A 53 11.37 16.44 -0.17
C TRP A 53 10.95 17.85 -0.61
N VAL A 54 9.93 17.95 -1.47
CA VAL A 54 9.42 19.25 -1.94
C VAL A 54 8.91 20.12 -0.77
N SER A 55 8.33 19.53 0.27
CA SER A 55 7.85 20.28 1.44
C SER A 55 8.97 20.98 2.23
N LEU A 56 10.19 20.46 2.14
CA LEU A 56 11.39 20.99 2.79
C LEU A 56 12.20 21.92 1.86
N SER A 57 11.91 21.93 0.56
CA SER A 57 12.62 22.75 -0.41
C SER A 57 12.03 24.16 -0.54
N ASN A 58 12.79 25.09 -1.12
CA ASN A 58 12.37 26.49 -1.32
C ASN A 58 11.46 26.70 -2.55
N TRP A 59 10.52 25.79 -2.80
CA TRP A 59 9.67 25.86 -3.98
C TRP A 59 8.41 26.71 -3.73
N ARG A 60 8.53 28.04 -3.86
CA ARG A 60 7.40 28.99 -3.68
C ARG A 60 6.85 29.61 -4.97
N THR A 61 7.59 29.56 -6.06
CA THR A 61 7.24 30.26 -7.31
C THR A 61 7.21 29.32 -8.51
N LEU A 62 6.87 29.86 -9.68
CA LEU A 62 6.85 29.12 -10.95
C LEU A 62 8.23 28.57 -11.35
N LYS A 63 9.31 29.08 -10.73
CA LYS A 63 10.65 28.54 -10.90
C LYS A 63 10.86 27.41 -9.91
N ILE A 64 11.19 26.24 -10.45
CA ILE A 64 11.50 25.05 -9.66
C ILE A 64 12.80 25.31 -8.89
N ASP A 65 12.68 25.34 -7.56
CA ASP A 65 13.81 25.45 -6.65
C ASP A 65 13.74 24.31 -5.63
N LEU A 66 14.57 23.29 -5.87
CA LEU A 66 14.71 22.11 -5.01
C LEU A 66 15.83 22.27 -3.97
N SER A 67 16.40 23.47 -3.84
CA SER A 67 17.34 23.75 -2.75
C SER A 67 16.63 23.60 -1.40
N LEU A 68 17.34 23.03 -0.43
CA LEU A 68 16.83 22.91 0.94
C LEU A 68 16.63 24.32 1.49
N ARG A 69 15.46 24.54 2.07
CA ARG A 69 15.13 25.83 2.66
C ARG A 69 15.84 25.95 4.01
N GLU A 70 16.60 27.03 4.18
CA GLU A 70 17.22 27.38 5.45
C GLU A 70 16.45 28.54 6.12
N PRO A 71 15.98 28.41 7.37
CA PRO A 71 16.07 27.23 8.23
C PRO A 71 15.13 26.11 7.79
N LEU A 72 15.55 24.86 8.03
CA LEU A 72 14.69 23.68 7.84
C LEU A 72 13.35 23.91 8.56
N PHE A 73 12.25 23.58 7.89
CA PHE A 73 10.86 23.80 8.33
C PHE A 73 10.32 25.23 8.30
N ALA A 74 11.04 26.22 7.76
CA ALA A 74 10.52 27.60 7.62
C ALA A 74 9.18 27.66 6.87
N THR A 75 8.96 26.78 5.88
CA THR A 75 7.69 26.67 5.13
C THR A 75 6.52 26.33 6.04
N TYR A 76 6.72 25.42 7.00
CA TYR A 76 5.69 25.08 7.97
C TYR A 76 5.43 26.26 8.90
N VAL A 77 6.47 26.88 9.47
CA VAL A 77 6.30 28.04 10.37
C VAL A 77 5.51 29.18 9.69
N GLU A 78 5.85 29.52 8.44
CA GLU A 78 5.09 30.51 7.67
C GLU A 78 3.62 30.10 7.51
N MET A 79 3.37 28.85 7.15
CA MET A 79 2.02 28.32 6.94
C MET A 79 1.19 28.35 8.24
N PHE A 80 1.79 27.96 9.36
CA PHE A 80 1.15 27.99 10.69
C PHE A 80 0.80 29.41 11.15
N ASN A 81 1.54 30.43 10.71
CA ASN A 81 1.25 31.83 11.01
C ASN A 81 0.14 32.42 10.11
N MET A 82 -0.30 31.72 9.06
CA MET A 82 -1.37 32.19 8.20
C MET A 82 -2.74 31.96 8.86
N VAL A 83 -3.48 33.04 9.10
CA VAL A 83 -4.85 32.99 9.67
C VAL A 83 -5.77 32.07 8.87
N ARG A 84 -5.65 32.10 7.54
CA ARG A 84 -6.41 31.22 6.64
C ARG A 84 -6.14 29.75 6.93
N TRP A 85 -4.87 29.37 7.05
CA TRP A 85 -4.50 27.97 7.28
C TRP A 85 -4.99 27.46 8.65
N GLN A 86 -4.91 28.30 9.68
CA GLN A 86 -5.48 27.99 10.99
C GLN A 86 -7.01 27.84 10.95
N ALA A 87 -7.69 28.70 10.18
CA ALA A 87 -9.13 28.60 9.96
C ALA A 87 -9.50 27.31 9.24
N ASP A 88 -8.77 26.94 8.19
CA ASP A 88 -8.99 25.72 7.40
C ASP A 88 -8.82 24.46 8.27
N LEU A 89 -7.80 24.43 9.14
CA LEU A 89 -7.61 23.34 10.10
C LEU A 89 -8.74 23.25 11.13
N ARG A 90 -9.13 24.37 11.75
CA ARG A 90 -10.24 24.40 12.71
C ARG A 90 -11.54 23.95 12.06
N ASN A 91 -11.81 24.40 10.83
CA ASN A 91 -13.01 24.03 10.09
C ASN A 91 -13.02 22.54 9.78
N THR A 92 -11.90 21.99 9.28
CA THR A 92 -11.78 20.56 8.98
C THR A 92 -11.97 19.72 10.24
N PHE A 93 -11.33 20.09 11.35
CA PHE A 93 -11.44 19.38 12.62
C PHE A 93 -12.88 19.37 13.15
N VAL A 94 -13.52 20.54 13.21
CA VAL A 94 -14.92 20.68 13.66
C VAL A 94 -15.85 19.89 12.74
N PHE A 95 -15.69 20.03 11.42
CA PHE A 95 -16.47 19.29 10.43
C PHE A 95 -16.34 17.77 10.61
N THR A 96 -15.11 17.25 10.71
CA THR A 96 -14.88 15.81 10.87
C THR A 96 -15.53 15.25 12.13
N ILE A 97 -15.46 15.96 13.26
CA ILE A 97 -16.10 15.52 14.51
C ILE A 97 -17.62 15.45 14.35
N PHE A 98 -18.25 16.53 13.89
CA PHE A 98 -19.70 16.55 13.70
C PHE A 98 -20.15 15.54 12.65
N PHE A 99 -19.39 15.41 11.55
CA PHE A 99 -19.67 14.45 10.49
C PHE A 99 -19.61 13.01 10.99
N ILE A 100 -18.56 12.61 11.72
CA ILE A 100 -18.44 11.26 12.28
C ILE A 100 -19.56 11.00 13.29
N ALA A 101 -19.80 11.92 14.22
CA ALA A 101 -20.86 11.75 15.22
C ALA A 101 -22.23 11.55 14.55
N PHE A 102 -22.54 12.35 13.53
CA PHE A 102 -23.79 12.26 12.79
C PHE A 102 -23.86 11.00 11.92
N ALA A 103 -22.82 10.69 11.16
CA ALA A 103 -22.77 9.51 10.30
C ALA A 103 -22.89 8.21 11.09
N VAL A 104 -22.23 8.11 12.25
CA VAL A 104 -22.33 6.96 13.15
C VAL A 104 -23.72 6.87 13.76
N THR A 105 -24.27 7.97 14.28
CA THR A 105 -25.61 7.98 14.89
C THR A 105 -26.68 7.59 13.88
N LEU A 106 -26.65 8.17 12.68
CA LEU A 106 -27.58 7.83 11.60
C LEU A 106 -27.38 6.40 11.11
N GLY A 107 -26.13 5.99 10.86
CA GLY A 107 -25.81 4.63 10.42
C GLY A 107 -26.30 3.58 11.42
N LEU A 108 -26.10 3.83 12.72
CA LEU A 108 -26.59 2.95 13.78
C LEU A 108 -28.13 2.95 13.85
N THR A 109 -28.77 4.11 13.75
CA THR A 109 -30.25 4.21 13.77
C THR A 109 -30.87 3.44 12.61
N LEU A 110 -30.31 3.58 11.40
CA LEU A 110 -30.75 2.83 10.22
C LEU A 110 -30.51 1.33 10.39
N ALA A 111 -29.37 0.93 10.97
CA ALA A 111 -29.08 -0.48 11.23
C ALA A 111 -30.01 -1.13 12.27
N ILE A 112 -30.60 -0.35 13.19
CA ILE A 112 -31.60 -0.84 14.15
C ILE A 112 -33.00 -0.91 13.51
N LEU A 113 -33.31 -0.01 12.58
CA LEU A 113 -34.62 0.09 11.95
C LEU A 113 -34.79 -0.85 10.75
N LEU A 114 -33.69 -1.32 10.16
CA LEU A 114 -33.63 -2.37 9.13
C LEU A 114 -33.63 -3.76 9.78
#